data_AF-A0A8W8MPY3-F1
#
_entry.id   AF-A0A8W8MPY3-F1
#
_cell.length_a   1.000
_cell.length_b   1.000
_cell.length_c   1.000
_cell.angle_alpha   90.00
_cell.angle_beta   90.00
_cell.angle_gamma   90.00
#
_symmetry.space_group_name_H-M   'P 1'
#
loop_
_entity.id
_entity.type
_entity.pdbx_description
1 polymer ?
#
loop_
_entity_poly.entity_id
_entity_poly.type
_entity_poly.pdbx_seq_one_letter_code
_entity_poly.pdbx_strand_id
1 'polypeptide(L)'
;MLDGSIFYCQKDDDDKHFKKFCKKFLQNVSIKQLRNEEDAPVQVFLVLDLPIDNRQDITGVLSKLIMQTMTKHQFNGNTKVHLVHISFDGNCSRFPPNLMNDSLFEELKNTVNWNFESYIDIIYTDDYLFTDCDINIKAAKKLRLCSWN
;
A
#
# COMPACT_ATOMS: atom_id res chain seq x y z
N MET A 1 -0.73 -26.67 5.16
CA MET A 1 -0.67 -25.26 5.62
C MET A 1 -1.51 -24.49 4.62
N LEU A 2 -2.54 -23.78 5.05
CA LEU A 2 -3.36 -22.98 4.13
C LEU A 2 -2.60 -21.68 3.88
N ASP A 3 -1.97 -21.61 2.71
CA ASP A 3 -1.16 -20.46 2.30
C ASP A 3 -2.08 -19.28 1.99
N GLY A 4 -2.06 -18.26 2.84
CA GLY A 4 -2.69 -16.97 2.54
C GLY A 4 -2.04 -16.36 1.31
N SER A 5 -2.86 -15.82 0.40
CA SER A 5 -2.39 -15.11 -0.79
C SER A 5 -2.74 -13.63 -0.69
N ILE A 6 -1.74 -12.77 -0.80
CA ILE A 6 -1.90 -11.32 -0.89
C ILE A 6 -2.00 -10.95 -2.37
N PHE A 7 -3.18 -10.51 -2.79
CA PHE A 7 -3.37 -9.90 -4.10
C PHE A 7 -3.18 -8.40 -3.99
N TYR A 8 -2.30 -7.83 -4.81
CA TYR A 8 -2.03 -6.41 -4.74
C TYR A 8 -1.90 -5.78 -6.13
N CYS A 9 -2.09 -4.47 -6.20
CA CYS A 9 -1.85 -3.67 -7.39
C CYS A 9 -1.06 -2.42 -7.02
N GLN A 10 -0.34 -1.87 -7.99
CA GLN A 10 0.56 -0.74 -7.84
C GLN A 10 0.68 -0.08 -9.22
N LYS A 11 0.98 1.22 -9.26
CA LYS A 11 1.30 1.90 -10.52
C LYS A 11 2.55 1.27 -11.17
N ASP A 12 2.53 1.11 -12.49
CA ASP A 12 3.46 0.29 -13.30
C ASP A 12 4.97 0.40 -12.96
N ASP A 13 5.56 -0.80 -12.81
CA ASP A 13 6.79 -1.34 -13.40
C ASP A 13 8.22 -0.87 -13.06
N ASP A 14 8.54 -0.45 -11.83
CA ASP A 14 9.95 -0.57 -11.36
C ASP A 14 10.15 -0.70 -9.85
N ASP A 15 9.23 -0.19 -9.03
CA ASP A 15 9.45 -0.18 -7.58
C ASP A 15 9.02 -1.48 -6.90
N LYS A 16 10.02 -2.34 -6.70
CA LYS A 16 9.90 -3.62 -5.98
C LYS A 16 9.77 -3.44 -4.45
N HIS A 17 9.40 -2.26 -3.93
CA HIS A 17 9.37 -1.98 -2.49
C HIS A 17 8.45 -2.92 -1.75
N PHE A 18 7.20 -3.04 -2.18
CA PHE A 18 6.27 -3.95 -1.54
C PHE A 18 6.74 -5.42 -1.62
N LYS A 19 7.24 -5.86 -2.78
CA LYS A 19 7.81 -7.21 -2.93
C LYS A 19 9.00 -7.45 -1.98
N LYS A 20 9.92 -6.48 -1.86
CA LYS A 20 11.08 -6.53 -0.95
C LYS A 20 10.63 -6.57 0.51
N PHE A 21 9.66 -5.75 0.89
CA PHE A 21 9.05 -5.79 2.22
C PHE A 21 8.46 -7.17 2.52
N CYS A 22 7.60 -7.69 1.63
CA CYS A 22 6.99 -9.01 1.78
C CYS A 22 8.03 -10.12 1.87
N LYS A 23 9.09 -10.08 1.05
CA LYS A 23 10.19 -11.05 1.13
C LYS A 23 10.89 -11.02 2.50
N LYS A 24 11.03 -9.85 3.11
CA LYS A 24 11.64 -9.73 4.44
C LYS A 24 10.71 -10.18 5.56
N PHE A 25 9.47 -9.68 5.61
CA PHE A 25 8.57 -9.83 6.75
C PHE A 25 7.49 -10.92 6.59
N LEU A 26 7.24 -11.37 5.37
CA LEU A 26 6.12 -12.27 4.99
C LEU A 26 6.62 -13.50 4.20
N GLN A 27 7.73 -14.11 4.62
CA GLN A 27 8.41 -15.20 3.90
C GLN A 27 7.54 -16.43 3.55
N ASN A 28 6.46 -16.66 4.29
CA ASN A 28 5.54 -17.80 4.10
C ASN A 28 4.18 -17.38 3.52
N VAL A 29 4.08 -16.18 2.94
CA VAL A 29 2.84 -15.66 2.35
C VAL A 29 3.05 -15.53 0.85
N SER A 30 2.13 -16.12 0.07
CA SER A 30 2.16 -15.95 -1.37
C SER A 30 1.72 -14.53 -1.72
N ILE A 31 2.44 -13.85 -2.62
CA ILE A 31 2.06 -12.53 -3.12
C ILE A 31 1.83 -12.61 -4.62
N LYS A 32 0.71 -12.03 -5.09
CA LYS A 32 0.36 -11.94 -6.50
C LYS A 32 0.04 -10.49 -6.85
N GLN A 33 0.81 -9.94 -7.78
CA GLN A 33 0.49 -8.66 -8.40
C GLN A 33 -0.59 -8.90 -9.46
N LEU A 34 -1.68 -8.14 -9.40
CA LEU A 34 -2.74 -8.19 -10.42
C LEU A 34 -2.20 -7.66 -11.74
N ARG A 35 -2.50 -8.37 -12.83
CA ARG A 35 -2.21 -7.89 -14.18
C ARG A 35 -3.25 -6.86 -14.61
N ASN A 36 -2.90 -6.09 -15.63
CA ASN A 36 -3.85 -5.17 -16.26
C ASN A 36 -5.07 -5.97 -16.73
N GLU A 37 -6.27 -5.44 -16.52
CA GLU A 37 -7.53 -6.06 -16.97
C GLU A 37 -7.85 -7.43 -16.33
N GLU A 38 -7.10 -7.85 -15.30
CA GLU A 38 -7.45 -9.01 -14.49
C GLU A 38 -8.55 -8.64 -13.50
N ASP A 39 -9.60 -9.47 -13.41
CA ASP A 39 -10.69 -9.27 -12.44
C ASP A 39 -10.12 -9.13 -11.02
N ALA A 40 -10.58 -8.10 -10.31
CA ALA A 40 -10.17 -7.89 -8.94
C ALA A 40 -10.73 -9.02 -8.05
N PRO A 41 -9.89 -9.66 -7.23
CA PRO A 41 -10.35 -10.62 -6.24
C PRO A 41 -11.23 -9.91 -5.21
N VAL A 42 -11.93 -10.69 -4.37
CA VAL A 42 -12.79 -10.16 -3.29
C VAL A 42 -12.07 -9.12 -2.43
N GLN A 43 -10.75 -9.27 -2.24
CA GLN A 43 -9.92 -8.34 -1.51
C GLN A 43 -8.59 -8.07 -2.22
N VAL A 44 -8.21 -6.80 -2.28
CA VAL A 44 -6.95 -6.34 -2.90
C VAL A 44 -6.26 -5.29 -2.04
N PHE A 45 -4.93 -5.34 -2.04
CA PHE A 45 -4.07 -4.32 -1.46
C PHE A 45 -3.62 -3.34 -2.55
N LEU A 46 -4.04 -2.08 -2.45
CA LEU A 46 -3.62 -1.02 -3.35
C LEU A 46 -2.37 -0.36 -2.78
N VAL A 47 -1.22 -0.64 -3.39
CA VAL A 47 0.09 -0.14 -2.96
C VAL A 47 0.34 1.25 -3.56
N LEU A 48 0.63 2.19 -2.68
CA LEU A 48 0.85 3.61 -2.96
C LEU A 48 2.26 3.98 -2.47
N ASP A 49 3.22 4.06 -3.39
CA ASP A 49 4.53 4.67 -3.09
C ASP A 49 4.42 6.17 -3.25
N LEU A 50 4.63 6.91 -2.16
CA LEU A 50 4.65 8.37 -2.23
C LEU A 50 6.00 8.82 -2.81
N PRO A 51 6.03 9.54 -3.94
CA PRO A 51 7.26 10.13 -4.43
C PRO A 51 7.84 11.08 -3.38
N ILE A 52 9.18 11.18 -3.35
CA ILE A 52 9.89 12.10 -2.46
C ILE A 52 9.48 13.56 -2.77
N ASP A 53 9.22 13.84 -4.04
CA ASP A 53 8.72 15.13 -4.53
C ASP A 53 7.21 15.27 -4.26
N ASN A 54 6.74 16.48 -3.96
CA ASN A 54 5.32 16.84 -3.71
C ASN A 54 4.70 16.34 -2.40
N ARG A 55 5.48 16.18 -1.33
CA ARG A 55 4.98 15.90 0.04
C ARG A 55 4.03 16.96 0.62
N GLN A 56 3.89 18.13 -0.01
CA GLN A 56 3.01 19.21 0.45
C GLN A 56 1.53 18.98 0.03
N ASP A 57 1.28 18.25 -1.06
CA ASP A 57 -0.06 17.92 -1.55
C ASP A 57 -0.25 16.39 -1.61
N ILE A 58 -0.22 15.77 -0.44
CA ILE A 58 -0.32 14.31 -0.30
C ILE A 58 -1.67 13.83 -0.82
N THR A 59 -2.76 14.51 -0.46
CA THR A 59 -4.11 14.14 -0.88
C THR A 59 -4.22 14.15 -2.40
N GLY A 60 -3.77 15.22 -3.08
CA GLY A 60 -3.81 15.31 -4.54
C GLY A 60 -2.99 14.23 -5.23
N VAL A 61 -1.78 13.95 -4.72
CA VAL A 61 -0.91 12.90 -5.27
C VAL A 61 -1.53 11.51 -5.08
N LEU A 62 -1.90 11.16 -3.85
CA LEU A 62 -2.43 9.82 -3.54
C LEU A 62 -3.78 9.58 -4.20
N SER A 63 -4.71 10.55 -4.19
CA SER A 63 -6.02 10.40 -4.85
C SER A 63 -5.86 10.15 -6.35
N LYS A 64 -4.93 10.84 -7.02
CA LYS A 64 -4.62 10.60 -8.43
C LYS A 64 -4.08 9.20 -8.67
N LEU A 65 -3.13 8.73 -7.84
CA LEU A 65 -2.58 7.37 -7.95
C LEU A 65 -3.64 6.29 -7.75
N ILE A 66 -4.52 6.50 -6.77
CA ILE A 66 -5.64 5.62 -6.48
C ILE A 66 -6.58 5.54 -7.68
N MET A 67 -7.10 6.67 -8.16
CA MET A 67 -8.05 6.69 -9.28
C MET A 67 -7.46 6.07 -10.55
N GLN A 68 -6.19 6.37 -10.86
CA GLN A 68 -5.48 5.78 -12.01
C GLN A 68 -5.42 4.25 -11.90
N THR A 69 -5.03 3.73 -10.73
CA THR A 69 -4.88 2.28 -10.52
C THR A 69 -6.23 1.57 -10.52
N MET A 70 -7.23 2.15 -9.86
CA MET A 70 -8.59 1.60 -9.81
C MET A 70 -9.26 1.54 -11.18
N THR A 71 -9.07 2.59 -12.01
CA THR A 71 -9.58 2.63 -13.39
C THR A 71 -8.93 1.53 -14.22
N LYS A 72 -7.61 1.39 -14.08
CA LYS A 72 -6.81 0.41 -14.82
C LYS A 72 -7.17 -1.05 -14.50
N HIS A 73 -7.49 -1.34 -13.24
CA HIS A 73 -7.88 -2.68 -12.78
C HIS A 73 -9.40 -2.87 -12.66
N GLN A 74 -10.20 -1.92 -13.18
CA GLN A 74 -11.67 -2.01 -13.25
C GLN A 74 -12.33 -2.39 -11.91
N PHE A 75 -11.85 -1.82 -10.80
CA PHE A 75 -12.41 -2.14 -9.49
C PHE A 75 -13.91 -1.81 -9.44
N ASN A 76 -14.71 -2.80 -9.06
CA ASN A 76 -16.14 -2.65 -8.83
C ASN A 76 -16.41 -2.53 -7.32
N GLY A 77 -17.56 -1.95 -6.95
CA GLY A 77 -17.90 -1.65 -5.54
C GLY A 77 -18.00 -2.87 -4.60
N ASN A 78 -17.84 -4.10 -5.10
CA ASN A 78 -17.81 -5.31 -4.29
C ASN A 78 -16.38 -5.71 -3.86
N THR A 79 -15.36 -5.05 -4.40
CA THR A 79 -13.96 -5.33 -4.08
C THR A 79 -13.57 -4.62 -2.79
N LYS A 80 -13.14 -5.38 -1.78
CA LYS A 80 -12.55 -4.83 -0.55
C LYS A 80 -11.15 -4.31 -0.85
N VAL A 81 -10.94 -3.01 -0.69
CA VAL A 81 -9.65 -2.37 -0.99
C VAL A 81 -8.99 -1.90 0.30
N HIS A 82 -7.78 -2.39 0.56
CA HIS A 82 -6.91 -1.89 1.62
C HIS A 82 -5.81 -1.03 1.00
N LEU A 83 -5.59 0.17 1.54
CA LEU A 83 -4.49 1.02 1.11
C LEU A 83 -3.20 0.59 1.80
N VAL A 84 -2.14 0.35 1.03
CA VAL A 84 -0.78 0.16 1.55
C VAL A 84 0.02 1.37 1.16
N HIS A 85 0.37 2.21 2.12
CA HIS A 85 1.15 3.41 1.89
C HIS A 85 2.61 3.14 2.24
N ILE A 86 3.48 3.23 1.24
CA ILE A 86 4.91 3.07 1.42
C ILE A 86 5.52 4.46 1.49
N SER A 87 6.02 4.81 2.68
CA SER A 87 6.62 6.10 2.98
C SER A 87 8.13 5.94 3.13
N PHE A 88 8.87 6.88 2.56
CA PHE A 88 10.32 6.99 2.75
C PHE A 88 10.62 7.70 4.07
N ASP A 89 11.24 6.97 5.00
CA ASP A 89 11.89 7.50 6.19
C ASP A 89 13.35 7.74 5.87
N GLY A 90 13.61 8.90 5.25
CA GLY A 90 14.97 9.40 5.18
C GLY A 90 15.45 9.53 6.62
N ASN A 91 16.51 8.83 6.97
CA ASN A 91 17.07 8.76 8.33
C ASN A 91 17.75 10.10 8.73
N CYS A 92 17.15 11.21 8.32
CA CYS A 92 17.59 12.59 8.41
C CYS A 92 16.44 13.38 9.01
N SER A 93 16.71 14.08 10.10
CA SER A 93 15.86 15.11 10.75
C SER A 93 15.28 16.18 9.82
N ARG A 94 15.61 16.14 8.52
CA ARG A 94 15.11 17.01 7.45
C ARG A 94 13.80 16.53 6.81
N PHE A 95 13.48 15.23 6.81
CA PHE A 95 12.32 14.70 6.09
C PHE A 95 11.60 13.58 6.88
N PRO A 96 10.79 13.92 7.90
CA PRO A 96 10.05 12.90 8.66
C PRO A 96 9.18 12.02 7.73
N PRO A 97 8.95 10.75 8.08
CA PRO A 97 8.11 9.88 7.30
C PRO A 97 6.70 10.46 7.27
N ASN A 98 6.15 10.53 6.06
CA ASN A 98 4.79 11.01 5.85
C ASN A 98 3.87 9.82 5.97
N LEU A 99 3.30 9.60 7.15
CA LEU A 99 2.46 8.43 7.42
C LEU A 99 0.99 8.77 7.19
N MET A 100 0.23 7.76 6.78
CA MET A 100 -1.21 7.89 6.72
C MET A 100 -1.75 8.00 8.15
N ASN A 101 -2.65 8.96 8.35
CA ASN A 101 -3.40 9.11 9.58
C ASN A 101 -4.90 9.11 9.25
N ASP A 102 -5.75 9.01 10.28
CA ASP A 102 -7.19 8.88 10.09
C ASP A 102 -7.79 10.09 9.34
N SER A 103 -7.27 11.30 9.54
CA SER A 103 -7.73 12.50 8.83
C SER A 103 -7.47 12.39 7.33
N LEU A 104 -6.23 12.06 6.94
CA LEU A 104 -5.86 11.89 5.53
C LEU A 104 -6.61 10.70 4.91
N PHE A 105 -6.79 9.62 5.65
CA PHE A 105 -7.51 8.44 5.18
C PHE A 105 -8.98 8.76 4.86
N GLU A 106 -9.67 9.49 5.74
CA GLU A 106 -11.05 9.93 5.50
C GLU A 106 -11.14 10.98 4.39
N GLU A 107 -10.16 11.89 4.29
CA GLU A 107 -10.08 12.82 3.16
C GLU A 107 -9.96 12.09 1.82
N LEU A 108 -9.08 11.09 1.73
CA LEU A 108 -8.90 10.29 0.51
C LEU A 108 -10.18 9.55 0.12
N LYS A 109 -10.89 8.93 1.07
CA LYS A 109 -12.19 8.27 0.81
C LYS A 109 -13.18 9.23 0.17
N ASN A 110 -13.27 10.44 0.71
CA ASN A 110 -14.17 11.48 0.20
C ASN A 110 -13.74 11.98 -1.18
N THR A 111 -12.43 12.22 -1.39
CA THR A 111 -11.90 12.72 -2.67
C THR A 111 -12.10 11.72 -3.81
N VAL A 112 -11.83 10.44 -3.57
CA VAL A 112 -11.93 9.40 -4.62
C VAL A 112 -13.30 8.73 -4.67
N ASN A 113 -14.20 9.11 -3.75
CA ASN A 113 -15.53 8.53 -3.60
C ASN A 113 -15.50 6.98 -3.51
N TRP A 114 -14.66 6.46 -2.63
CA TRP A 114 -14.53 5.02 -2.38
C TRP A 114 -14.37 4.71 -0.90
N ASN A 115 -15.06 3.67 -0.43
CA ASN A 115 -14.93 3.23 0.95
C ASN A 115 -13.84 2.15 1.09
N PHE A 116 -12.63 2.58 1.46
CA PHE A 116 -11.53 1.67 1.76
C PHE A 116 -11.72 0.98 3.12
N GLU A 117 -11.34 -0.31 3.19
CA GLU A 117 -11.46 -1.12 4.41
C GLU A 117 -10.48 -0.64 5.50
N SER A 118 -9.24 -0.34 5.11
CA SER A 118 -8.22 0.11 6.04
C SER A 118 -6.99 0.67 5.30
N TYR A 119 -6.10 1.34 6.04
CA TYR A 119 -4.75 1.65 5.58
C TYR A 119 -3.66 0.89 6.36
N ILE A 120 -2.51 0.71 5.72
CA ILE A 120 -1.30 0.06 6.25
C ILE A 120 -0.10 0.91 5.84
N ASP A 121 0.62 1.47 6.80
CA ASP A 121 1.87 2.18 6.51
C ASP A 121 3.07 1.24 6.56
N ILE A 122 3.96 1.38 5.57
CA ILE A 122 5.26 0.72 5.50
C ILE A 122 6.33 1.80 5.40
N ILE A 123 7.42 1.63 6.13
CA ILE A 123 8.56 2.54 6.12
C ILE A 123 9.78 1.84 5.53
N TYR A 124 10.47 2.53 4.61
CA TYR A 124 11.82 2.16 4.19
C TYR A 124 12.78 3.32 4.40
N THR A 125 14.06 3.01 4.66
CA THR A 125 15.13 3.99 4.84
C THR A 125 15.98 4.14 3.57
N ASP A 126 17.02 4.98 3.64
CA ASP A 126 18.08 5.07 2.62
C ASP A 126 18.49 3.67 2.11
N ASP A 127 18.72 3.55 0.81
CA ASP A 127 18.99 2.30 0.06
C ASP A 127 17.85 1.27 0.02
N TYR A 128 16.59 1.68 0.27
CA TYR A 128 15.42 0.80 0.22
C TYR A 128 15.46 -0.35 1.24
N LEU A 129 16.12 -0.09 2.37
CA LEU A 129 16.23 -1.02 3.47
C LEU A 129 15.02 -0.89 4.38
N PHE A 130 14.25 -1.97 4.54
CA PHE A 130 13.18 -2.02 5.51
C PHE A 130 13.77 -2.39 6.88
N THR A 131 13.67 -1.49 7.84
CA THR A 131 14.12 -1.71 9.22
C THR A 131 13.09 -2.47 10.04
N ASP A 132 13.53 -3.18 11.08
CA ASP A 132 12.65 -3.90 12.01
C ASP A 132 12.07 -2.93 13.05
N CYS A 133 11.36 -1.90 12.57
CA CYS A 133 10.67 -0.92 13.40
C CYS A 133 9.23 -1.35 13.69
N ASP A 134 8.63 -0.77 14.73
CA ASP A 134 7.26 -1.09 15.15
C ASP A 134 6.23 -0.92 14.02
N ILE A 135 6.43 0.06 13.15
CA ILE A 135 5.52 0.35 12.03
C ILE A 135 5.55 -0.82 11.02
N ASN A 136 6.74 -1.24 10.59
CA ASN A 136 6.91 -2.37 9.67
C ASN A 136 6.43 -3.70 10.28
N ILE A 137 6.68 -3.92 11.58
CA ILE A 137 6.19 -5.10 12.29
C ILE A 137 4.65 -5.11 12.35
N LYS A 138 4.01 -3.96 12.64
CA LYS A 138 2.55 -3.81 12.64
C LYS A 138 1.97 -4.01 11.24
N ALA A 139 2.62 -3.46 10.21
CA ALA A 139 2.21 -3.64 8.82
C ALA A 139 2.21 -5.10 8.40
N ALA A 140 3.28 -5.84 8.72
CA ALA A 140 3.37 -7.27 8.44
C ALA A 140 2.27 -8.08 9.14
N LYS A 141 1.98 -7.77 10.42
CA LYS A 141 0.87 -8.41 11.15
C LYS A 141 -0.48 -8.12 10.50
N LYS A 142 -0.74 -6.88 10.12
CA LYS A 142 -2.01 -6.48 9.50
C LYS A 142 -2.20 -7.11 8.12
N LEU A 143 -1.15 -7.15 7.29
CA LEU A 143 -1.16 -7.85 6.00
C LEU A 143 -1.50 -9.34 6.16
N ARG A 144 -0.92 -10.03 7.15
CA ARG A 144 -1.22 -11.45 7.42
C ARG A 144 -2.67 -11.66 7.87
N LEU A 145 -3.16 -10.82 8.78
CA LEU A 145 -4.53 -10.91 9.27
C LEU A 145 -5.55 -10.70 8.14
N CYS A 146 -5.30 -9.71 7.29
CA CYS A 146 -6.17 -9.43 6.15
C CYS A 146 -6.05 -10.52 5.07
N SER A 147 -4.91 -11.17 4.88
CA SER A 147 -4.75 -12.22 3.85
C SER A 147 -5.45 -13.56 4.14
N TRP A 148 -6.00 -13.73 5.36
CA TRP A 148 -6.62 -14.96 5.82
C TRP A 148 -8.12 -14.84 6.10
N ASN A 149 -8.70 -13.66 5.89
CA ASN A 149 -10.14 -13.37 6.00
C ASN A 149 -10.77 -13.26 4.62
#